data_AF-F1LDA2-F1
#
_entry.id   AF-F1LDA2-F1
#
_cell.length_a   1.000
_cell.length_b   1.000
_cell.length_c   1.000
_cell.angle_alpha   90.00
_cell.angle_beta   90.00
_cell.angle_gamma   90.00
#
_symmetry.space_group_name_H-M   'P 1'
#
loop_
_entity.id
_entity.type
_entity.pdbx_description
1 polymer ?
#
loop_
_entity_poly.entity_id
_entity_poly.type
_entity_poly.pdbx_seq_one_letter_code
_entity_poly.pdbx_strand_id
1 'polypeptide(L)'
;MLHNTCDYNVFKENIQPMWEVPENANGGRWLITIDKSRHHDLLDAVWLEVLLAVIGDQFGKYTDDICGIVVNIRNKGSKISIWTTNASNDESNLKIGYYLSSPLLFLREVTCLCGKGLQGLFFFSPVETLQLIGCFYEGKLCGYNEG
;
A
#
# COMPACT_ATOMS: atom_id res chain seq x y z
N MET A 1 3.87 8.14 -17.56
CA MET A 1 4.94 8.95 -16.99
C MET A 1 4.37 9.91 -15.98
N LEU A 2 4.41 9.52 -14.70
CA LEU A 2 3.95 10.36 -13.59
C LEU A 2 4.88 11.56 -13.40
N HIS A 3 4.33 12.76 -13.16
CA HIS A 3 5.15 13.96 -13.03
C HIS A 3 5.82 14.05 -11.65
N ASN A 4 7.10 14.45 -11.62
CA ASN A 4 7.82 14.63 -10.36
C ASN A 4 7.13 15.65 -9.46
N THR A 5 7.16 15.41 -8.14
CA THR A 5 6.59 16.28 -7.09
C THR A 5 5.06 16.43 -7.07
N CYS A 6 4.35 15.65 -7.88
CA CYS A 6 2.88 15.59 -7.86
C CYS A 6 2.37 14.41 -7.00
N ASP A 7 1.12 14.54 -6.56
CA ASP A 7 0.37 13.48 -5.89
C ASP A 7 -0.83 13.10 -6.78
N TYR A 8 -1.10 11.81 -6.90
CA TYR A 8 -2.29 11.31 -7.60
C TYR A 8 -3.10 10.42 -6.66
N ASN A 9 -4.41 10.62 -6.66
CA ASN A 9 -5.35 9.92 -5.79
C ASN A 9 -6.48 9.35 -6.65
N VAL A 10 -6.84 8.09 -6.45
CA VAL A 10 -8.01 7.45 -7.08
C VAL A 10 -8.82 6.80 -5.97
N PHE A 11 -10.03 7.31 -5.74
CA PHE A 11 -10.91 6.85 -4.67
C PHE A 11 -12.26 6.46 -5.25
N LYS A 12 -12.98 5.60 -4.51
CA LYS A 12 -14.39 5.31 -4.80
C LYS A 12 -15.20 6.62 -4.79
N GLU A 13 -16.29 6.61 -5.54
CA GLU A 13 -17.17 7.77 -5.66
C GLU A 13 -17.59 8.28 -4.28
N ASN A 14 -17.57 9.61 -4.12
CA ASN A 14 -17.92 10.31 -2.87
C ASN A 14 -16.99 10.08 -1.67
N ILE A 15 -15.89 9.33 -1.80
CA ILE A 15 -14.89 9.20 -0.73
C ILE A 15 -13.71 10.14 -1.00
N GLN A 16 -13.43 11.05 -0.08
CA GLN A 16 -12.30 11.97 -0.20
C GLN A 16 -11.01 11.34 0.34
N PRO A 17 -9.83 11.64 -0.24
CA PRO A 17 -8.53 11.09 0.18
C PRO A 17 -8.00 11.78 1.46
N MET A 18 -8.78 11.80 2.53
CA MET A 18 -8.47 12.45 3.79
C MET A 18 -8.94 11.59 4.98
N TRP A 19 -8.32 11.72 6.15
CA TRP A 19 -8.66 10.89 7.32
C TRP A 19 -9.93 11.36 8.02
N GLU A 20 -10.33 12.61 7.79
CA GLU A 20 -11.42 13.30 8.45
C GLU A 20 -12.81 12.85 7.95
N VAL A 21 -12.88 12.15 6.81
CA VAL A 21 -14.15 11.61 6.31
C VAL A 21 -14.54 10.30 7.00
N PRO A 22 -15.84 10.06 7.24
CA PRO A 22 -16.31 8.88 7.98
C PRO A 22 -15.79 7.54 7.45
N GLU A 23 -15.64 7.42 6.14
CA GLU A 23 -15.23 6.19 5.46
C GLU A 23 -13.76 5.82 5.73
N ASN A 24 -12.91 6.81 6.03
CA ASN A 24 -11.48 6.62 6.28
C ASN A 24 -11.10 6.77 7.76
N ALA A 25 -11.94 7.42 8.57
CA ALA A 25 -11.62 7.80 9.94
C ALA A 25 -11.27 6.63 10.86
N ASN A 26 -11.94 5.48 10.68
CA ASN A 26 -11.64 4.24 11.41
C ASN A 26 -10.84 3.23 10.56
N GLY A 27 -10.38 3.69 9.41
CA GLY A 27 -9.71 2.88 8.41
C GLY A 27 -8.21 2.78 8.64
N GLY A 28 -7.51 2.41 7.59
CA GLY A 28 -6.06 2.44 7.58
C GLY A 28 -5.53 2.52 6.16
N ARG A 29 -4.22 2.38 6.00
CA ARG A 29 -3.60 2.25 4.68
C ARG A 29 -2.39 1.34 4.69
N TRP A 30 -2.28 0.52 3.66
CA TRP A 30 -1.03 -0.11 3.28
C TRP A 30 -0.13 0.93 2.60
N LEU A 31 1.18 0.88 2.87
CA LEU A 31 2.19 1.79 2.35
C LEU A 31 3.34 0.99 1.73
N ILE A 32 3.61 1.25 0.45
CA ILE A 32 4.77 0.75 -0.30
C ILE A 32 5.72 1.93 -0.47
N THR A 33 6.99 1.78 -0.06
CA THR A 33 8.01 2.82 -0.25
C THR A 33 9.00 2.42 -1.34
N ILE A 34 9.19 3.31 -2.32
CA ILE A 34 10.11 3.14 -3.44
C ILE A 34 11.24 4.16 -3.30
N ASP A 35 12.46 3.65 -3.09
CA ASP A 35 13.67 4.46 -2.98
C ASP A 35 13.99 5.16 -4.31
N LYS A 36 14.54 6.37 -4.24
CA LYS A 36 14.98 7.16 -5.40
C LYS A 36 15.94 6.41 -6.33
N SER A 37 16.78 5.52 -5.78
CA SER A 37 17.75 4.72 -6.54
C SER A 37 17.08 3.71 -7.47
N ARG A 38 15.83 3.36 -7.20
CA ARG A 38 15.00 2.49 -8.05
C ARG A 38 14.14 3.37 -8.95
N HIS A 39 14.21 3.08 -10.25
CA HIS A 39 13.82 3.95 -11.36
C HIS A 39 12.38 4.48 -11.30
N HIS A 40 12.16 5.63 -11.96
CA HIS A 40 10.83 6.19 -12.25
C HIS A 40 9.91 5.17 -12.92
N ASP A 41 10.46 4.30 -13.77
CA ASP A 41 9.72 3.23 -14.45
C ASP A 41 9.12 2.20 -13.48
N LEU A 42 9.81 1.89 -12.36
CA LEU A 42 9.28 0.99 -11.34
C LEU A 42 8.08 1.62 -10.62
N LEU A 43 8.15 2.93 -10.34
CA LEU A 43 7.04 3.65 -9.71
C LEU A 43 5.80 3.67 -10.61
N ASP A 44 5.99 4.00 -11.89
CA ASP A 44 4.93 4.02 -12.88
C ASP A 44 4.31 2.61 -13.04
N ALA A 45 5.13 1.55 -13.07
CA ALA A 45 4.68 0.16 -13.17
C ALA A 45 3.87 -0.27 -11.94
N VAL A 46 4.41 -0.10 -10.72
CA VAL A 46 3.72 -0.49 -9.48
C VAL A 46 2.43 0.33 -9.30
N TRP A 47 2.46 1.63 -9.63
CA TRP A 47 1.25 2.46 -9.58
C TRP A 47 0.18 1.95 -10.55
N LEU A 48 0.57 1.65 -11.80
CA LEU A 48 -0.36 1.14 -12.80
C LEU A 48 -0.93 -0.22 -12.39
N GLU A 49 -0.10 -1.13 -11.89
CA GLU A 49 -0.56 -2.45 -11.45
C GLU A 49 -1.52 -2.37 -10.27
N VAL A 50 -1.22 -1.54 -9.26
CA VAL A 50 -2.13 -1.31 -8.12
C VAL A 50 -3.45 -0.70 -8.60
N LEU A 51 -3.38 0.28 -9.51
CA LEU A 51 -4.57 0.88 -10.10
C LEU A 51 -5.43 -0.16 -10.83
N LEU A 52 -4.81 -0.97 -11.70
CA LEU A 52 -5.50 -2.02 -12.44
C LEU A 52 -6.06 -3.12 -11.53
N ALA A 53 -5.35 -3.48 -10.47
CA ALA A 53 -5.79 -4.47 -9.49
C ALA A 53 -7.05 -4.00 -8.75
N VAL A 54 -7.10 -2.72 -8.35
CA VAL A 54 -8.27 -2.16 -7.66
C VAL A 54 -9.47 -2.02 -8.59
N ILE A 55 -9.30 -1.41 -9.78
CA ILE A 55 -10.44 -1.24 -10.71
C ILE A 55 -10.91 -2.56 -11.32
N GLY A 56 -10.01 -3.53 -11.43
CA GLY A 56 -10.28 -4.87 -11.97
C GLY A 56 -10.77 -5.86 -10.92
N ASP A 57 -11.07 -5.41 -9.70
CA ASP A 57 -11.61 -6.24 -8.61
C ASP A 57 -10.74 -7.48 -8.29
N GLN A 58 -9.41 -7.33 -8.35
CA GLN A 58 -8.49 -8.45 -8.16
C GLN A 58 -8.34 -8.88 -6.69
N PHE A 59 -8.83 -8.06 -5.75
CA PHE A 59 -8.92 -8.40 -4.33
C PHE A 59 -10.20 -9.18 -3.99
N GLY A 60 -11.09 -9.41 -4.97
CA GLY A 60 -12.34 -10.14 -4.82
C GLY A 60 -13.22 -9.54 -3.71
N LYS A 61 -13.71 -10.37 -2.78
CA LYS A 61 -14.58 -9.91 -1.68
C LYS A 61 -13.95 -8.81 -0.79
N TYR A 62 -12.62 -8.64 -0.83
CA TYR A 62 -11.92 -7.64 -0.03
C TYR A 62 -11.81 -6.27 -0.74
N THR A 63 -12.15 -6.17 -2.04
CA THR A 63 -12.16 -4.89 -2.78
C THR A 63 -13.17 -3.89 -2.18
N ASP A 64 -14.26 -4.39 -1.60
CA ASP A 64 -15.27 -3.54 -0.95
C ASP A 64 -14.72 -2.76 0.23
N ASP A 65 -13.73 -3.31 0.94
CA ASP A 65 -13.07 -2.66 2.06
C ASP A 65 -12.04 -1.60 1.63
N ILE A 66 -11.68 -1.53 0.34
CA ILE A 66 -10.74 -0.51 -0.19
C ILE A 66 -11.48 0.80 -0.46
N CYS A 67 -11.00 1.90 0.11
CA CYS A 67 -11.50 3.25 -0.15
C CYS A 67 -10.88 3.86 -1.41
N GLY A 68 -9.58 3.65 -1.60
CA GLY A 68 -8.83 4.25 -2.70
C GLY A 68 -7.33 4.05 -2.60
N ILE A 69 -6.62 4.62 -3.57
CA ILE A 69 -5.17 4.53 -3.71
C ILE A 69 -4.55 5.90 -3.92
N VAL A 70 -3.32 6.05 -3.44
CA VAL A 70 -2.55 7.29 -3.49
C VAL A 70 -1.14 6.98 -3.96
N VAL A 71 -0.58 7.80 -4.84
CA VAL A 71 0.85 7.85 -5.09
C VAL A 71 1.40 9.23 -4.75
N ASN A 72 2.43 9.26 -3.92
CA ASN A 72 3.16 10.46 -3.55
C ASN A 72 4.56 10.43 -4.14
N ILE A 73 4.85 11.38 -5.03
CA ILE A 73 6.10 11.41 -5.78
C ILE A 73 7.01 12.45 -5.14
N ARG A 74 8.15 12.02 -4.57
CA ARG A 74 9.08 12.93 -3.89
C ARG A 74 10.52 12.62 -4.25
N ASN A 75 11.36 13.65 -4.24
CA ASN A 75 12.77 13.54 -4.60
C ASN A 75 13.60 12.64 -3.68
N LYS A 76 13.13 12.40 -2.45
CA LYS A 76 13.81 11.55 -1.45
C LYS A 76 13.30 10.10 -1.44
N GLY A 77 12.31 9.77 -2.28
CA GLY A 77 11.64 8.48 -2.30
C GLY A 77 10.14 8.66 -2.45
N SER A 78 9.53 7.85 -3.30
CA SER A 78 8.11 7.88 -3.60
C SER A 78 7.36 6.84 -2.80
N LYS A 79 6.06 7.04 -2.63
CA LYS A 79 5.19 6.18 -1.84
C LYS A 79 3.95 5.84 -2.63
N ILE A 80 3.49 4.60 -2.55
CA ILE A 80 2.17 4.17 -3.00
C ILE A 80 1.39 3.72 -1.77
N SER A 81 0.12 4.06 -1.66
CA SER A 81 -0.74 3.66 -0.56
C SER A 81 -2.09 3.16 -1.04
N ILE A 82 -2.64 2.18 -0.31
CA ILE A 82 -4.01 1.69 -0.50
C ILE A 82 -4.74 1.86 0.82
N TRP A 83 -5.84 2.60 0.79
CA TRP A 83 -6.64 2.95 1.95
C TRP A 83 -7.76 1.94 2.13
N THR A 84 -8.00 1.51 3.36
CA THR A 84 -9.07 0.60 3.75
C THR A 84 -10.01 1.28 4.73
N THR A 85 -11.28 0.88 4.74
CA THR A 85 -12.34 1.56 5.53
C THR A 85 -12.35 1.20 7.01
N ASN A 86 -11.78 0.04 7.38
CA ASN A 86 -11.80 -0.47 8.74
C ASN A 86 -10.47 -1.13 9.12
N ALA A 87 -9.70 -0.48 10.00
CA ALA A 87 -8.43 -1.01 10.50
C ALA A 87 -8.60 -2.30 11.32
N SER A 88 -9.75 -2.48 11.99
CA SER A 88 -10.02 -3.66 12.82
C SER A 88 -10.50 -4.89 12.02
N ASN A 89 -10.68 -4.78 10.70
CA ASN A 89 -10.98 -5.93 9.84
C ASN A 89 -9.67 -6.66 9.46
N ASP A 90 -9.11 -7.39 10.43
CA ASP A 90 -7.82 -8.08 10.28
C ASP A 90 -7.79 -9.01 9.07
N GLU A 91 -8.85 -9.79 8.83
CA GLU A 91 -8.91 -10.71 7.69
C GLU A 91 -8.73 -9.96 6.37
N SER A 92 -9.49 -8.88 6.17
CA SER A 92 -9.44 -8.09 4.95
C SER A 92 -8.11 -7.37 4.79
N ASN A 93 -7.67 -6.67 5.84
CA ASN A 93 -6.40 -5.93 5.82
C ASN A 93 -5.22 -6.87 5.53
N LEU A 94 -5.18 -8.04 6.19
CA LEU A 94 -4.19 -9.07 5.92
C LEU A 94 -4.22 -9.49 4.46
N LYS A 95 -5.39 -9.86 3.93
CA LYS A 95 -5.53 -10.38 2.57
C LYS A 95 -5.12 -9.36 1.53
N ILE A 96 -5.53 -8.10 1.69
CA ILE A 96 -5.05 -6.99 0.86
C ILE A 96 -3.52 -6.89 0.94
N GLY A 97 -2.92 -6.94 2.13
CA GLY A 97 -1.48 -6.96 2.32
C GLY A 97 -0.78 -8.14 1.60
N TYR A 98 -1.36 -9.35 1.68
CA TYR A 98 -0.84 -10.52 0.95
C TYR A 98 -0.82 -10.30 -0.56
N TYR A 99 -1.92 -9.77 -1.13
CA TYR A 99 -1.97 -9.43 -2.55
C TYR A 99 -0.83 -8.47 -2.91
N LEU A 100 -0.65 -7.41 -2.11
CA LEU A 100 0.39 -6.40 -2.30
C LEU A 100 1.81 -6.90 -2.09
N SER A 101 2.01 -7.99 -1.35
CA SER A 101 3.31 -8.63 -1.17
C SER A 101 3.62 -9.68 -2.23
N SER A 102 2.61 -10.11 -3.00
CA SER A 102 2.73 -11.22 -3.94
C SER A 102 3.62 -10.85 -5.13
N PRO A 103 4.56 -11.73 -5.55
CA PRO A 103 5.41 -11.53 -6.73
C PRO A 103 4.66 -11.28 -8.03
N LEU A 104 3.35 -11.56 -8.08
CA LEU A 104 2.48 -11.30 -9.21
C LEU A 104 2.28 -9.79 -9.50
N LEU A 105 2.40 -8.93 -8.48
CA LEU A 105 2.49 -7.46 -8.63
C LEU A 105 3.96 -6.98 -8.80
N PHE A 106 4.90 -7.91 -8.92
CA PHE A 106 6.34 -7.62 -8.98
C PHE A 106 7.02 -8.49 -10.04
N LEU A 107 6.34 -8.70 -11.17
CA LEU A 107 6.94 -9.43 -12.28
C LEU A 107 8.10 -8.61 -12.87
N ARG A 108 9.30 -9.01 -12.40
CA ARG A 108 10.65 -8.81 -12.96
C ARG A 108 11.34 -7.53 -12.48
N GLU A 109 12.43 -7.75 -11.72
CA GLU A 109 13.43 -6.79 -11.21
C GLU A 109 13.16 -6.07 -9.87
N VAL A 110 12.45 -6.71 -8.94
CA VAL A 110 12.58 -6.36 -7.52
C VAL A 110 13.07 -7.56 -6.73
N THR A 111 14.39 -7.73 -6.72
CA THR A 111 15.04 -8.67 -5.81
C THR A 111 14.82 -8.22 -4.36
N CYS A 112 14.05 -9.00 -3.61
CA CYS A 112 14.33 -9.18 -2.20
C CYS A 112 15.66 -9.94 -2.12
N LEU A 113 16.73 -9.21 -1.82
CA LEU A 113 18.04 -9.76 -1.53
C LEU A 113 18.42 -9.30 -0.14
N CYS A 114 19.14 -10.15 0.57
CA CYS A 114 19.78 -9.96 1.86
C CYS A 114 20.75 -8.74 1.91
N GLY A 115 20.27 -7.53 1.63
CA GLY A 115 21.08 -6.32 1.66
C GLY A 115 20.61 -5.27 0.66
N LYS A 116 19.59 -4.49 1.06
CA LYS A 116 19.15 -3.18 0.51
C LYS A 116 18.35 -3.24 -0.79
N GLY A 117 17.05 -3.53 -0.66
CA GLY A 117 16.20 -3.62 -1.84
C GLY A 117 14.73 -4.02 -1.67
N LEU A 118 14.04 -3.50 -0.65
CA LEU A 118 12.59 -3.23 -0.60
C LEU A 118 12.39 -2.54 0.76
N GLN A 119 12.04 -1.26 0.76
CA GLN A 119 11.73 -0.55 2.01
C GLN A 119 10.26 -0.79 2.31
N GLY A 120 10.00 -1.85 3.09
CA GLY A 120 8.79 -2.29 3.79
C GLY A 120 7.40 -1.98 3.21
N LEU A 121 6.56 -3.02 3.17
CA LEU A 121 5.11 -2.88 3.14
C LEU A 121 4.65 -2.67 4.59
N PHE A 122 3.93 -1.58 4.86
CA PHE A 122 3.50 -1.22 6.21
C PHE A 122 2.01 -0.89 6.24
N PHE A 123 1.29 -1.29 7.28
CA PHE A 123 -0.07 -0.82 7.53
C PHE A 123 -0.07 0.34 8.53
N PHE A 124 -0.88 1.37 8.29
CA PHE A 124 -1.03 2.56 9.15
C PHE A 124 -2.50 2.85 9.41
N SER A 125 -2.90 2.99 10.67
CA SER A 125 -4.23 3.48 11.08
C SER A 125 -4.11 4.91 11.65
N PRO A 126 -5.07 5.83 11.40
CA PRO A 126 -5.10 7.14 12.04
C PRO A 126 -5.55 7.04 13.51
N VAL A 127 -6.28 5.99 13.89
CA VAL A 127 -6.81 5.78 15.25
C VAL A 127 -5.74 5.23 16.19
N GLU A 128 -4.83 4.41 15.66
CA GLU A 128 -3.70 3.83 16.37
C GLU A 128 -2.42 4.49 15.85
N THR A 129 -2.05 5.62 16.45
CA THR A 129 -0.82 6.33 16.09
C THR A 129 0.37 5.37 16.22
N LEU A 130 0.96 4.96 15.09
CA LEU A 130 2.17 4.13 14.97
C LEU A 130 2.07 2.67 15.46
N GLN A 131 1.14 1.88 14.93
CA GLN A 131 1.38 0.43 14.84
C GLN A 131 2.02 0.09 13.50
N LEU A 132 3.35 -0.04 13.51
CA LEU A 132 4.10 -0.76 12.47
C LEU A 132 3.61 -2.21 12.47
N ILE A 133 2.61 -2.55 11.66
CA ILE A 133 2.17 -3.94 11.50
C ILE A 133 3.11 -4.65 10.52
N GLY A 134 4.36 -4.84 10.96
CA GLY A 134 5.31 -5.83 10.46
C GLY A 134 5.86 -5.69 9.04
N CYS A 135 7.06 -6.23 8.84
CA CYS A 135 7.58 -6.58 7.53
C CYS A 135 7.00 -7.96 7.15
N PHE A 136 6.51 -8.13 5.93
CA PHE A 136 6.01 -9.42 5.46
C PHE A 136 7.17 -10.35 5.02
N TYR A 137 7.30 -11.51 5.65
CA TYR A 137 8.20 -12.60 5.22
C TYR A 137 7.44 -13.92 5.23
N GLU A 138 7.48 -14.67 4.12
CA GLU A 138 6.87 -16.01 3.96
C GLU A 138 5.41 -16.12 4.41
N GLY A 139 4.61 -15.09 4.12
CA GLY A 139 3.19 -15.12 4.43
C GLY A 139 2.88 -15.11 5.94
N LYS A 140 3.73 -14.47 6.74
CA LYS A 140 3.44 -14.14 8.13
C LYS A 140 3.67 -12.65 8.35
N LEU A 141 2.78 -12.01 9.11
CA LEU A 141 3.07 -10.72 9.72
C LEU A 141 4.23 -10.93 10.70
N CYS A 142 5.38 -10.31 10.43
CA CYS A 142 6.45 -10.26 11.42
C CYS A 142 6.07 -9.21 12.46
N GLY A 143 5.26 -9.60 13.44
CA GLY A 143 5.02 -8.84 14.65
C GLY A 143 6.28 -8.85 15.53
N TYR A 144 6.61 -7.70 16.10
CA TYR A 144 7.60 -7.60 17.16
C TYR A 144 7.21 -8.57 18.29
N ASN A 145 8.15 -9.42 18.70
CA ASN A 145 7.96 -10.35 19.82
C ASN A 145 7.52 -9.59 21.08
N GLU A 146 6.66 -10.25 21.85
CA GLU A 146 6.30 -9.90 23.23
C GLU A 146 7.54 -9.47 24.04
N GLY A 147 7.40 -8.34 24.73
CA GLY A 147 8.36 -7.83 25.71
C GLY A 147 7.64 -6.93 26.69
#